data_AF-A0A7Y5K090-F1
#
_entry.id   AF-A0A7Y5K090-F1
#
_cell.length_a   1.000
_cell.length_b   1.000
_cell.length_c   1.000
_cell.angle_alpha   90.00
_cell.angle_beta   90.00
_cell.angle_gamma   90.00
#
_symmetry.space_group_name_H-M   'P 1'
#
loop_
_entity.id
_entity.type
_entity.pdbx_description
1 polymer ?
#
loop_
_entity_poly.entity_id
_entity_poly.type
_entity_poly.pdbx_seq_one_letter_code
_entity_poly.pdbx_strand_id
1 'polypeptide(L)'
;MSPTTPQAGDQIPLTITPAQIKRERLRFSEFRFTRTPSGHCSCEVELEWIDGVRVVGKASGQSSPMGDLRIAADAGLRALEAFSGNALQFELVGVKLLRAFDANVVIVSVMVKRGDGPPRLLGCYLAEHDAIRGTVVAVLNATNRVLGNFIATR
;
A
#
# COMPACT_ATOMS: atom_id res chain seq x y z
N MET A 1 1.64 -53.19 -35.16
CA MET A 1 2.69 -52.19 -35.48
C MET A 1 1.94 -51.01 -36.09
N SER A 2 1.77 -49.82 -35.49
CA SER A 2 2.28 -49.19 -34.27
C SER A 2 1.25 -48.11 -33.88
N PRO A 3 1.07 -47.75 -32.60
CA PRO A 3 0.18 -46.64 -32.24
C PRO A 3 0.87 -45.28 -32.42
N THR A 4 0.08 -44.33 -32.87
CA THR A 4 0.35 -42.90 -33.05
C THR A 4 0.71 -42.25 -31.71
N THR A 5 1.79 -41.47 -31.66
CA THR A 5 2.06 -40.52 -30.56
C THR A 5 2.05 -39.11 -31.14
N PRO A 6 1.08 -38.25 -30.80
CA PRO A 6 1.19 -36.83 -31.09
C PRO A 6 2.23 -36.19 -30.17
N GLN A 7 3.12 -35.44 -30.80
CA GLN A 7 4.28 -34.73 -30.29
C GLN A 7 3.89 -33.75 -29.17
N ALA A 8 4.64 -33.79 -28.07
CA ALA A 8 4.50 -32.90 -26.93
C ALA A 8 4.59 -31.44 -27.39
N GLY A 9 3.55 -30.67 -27.06
CA GLY A 9 3.46 -29.24 -27.35
C GLY A 9 4.62 -28.49 -26.70
N ASP A 10 5.23 -27.64 -27.52
CA ASP A 10 6.28 -26.71 -27.16
C ASP A 10 5.71 -25.68 -26.17
N GLN A 11 5.79 -25.97 -24.88
CA GLN A 11 5.43 -25.01 -23.84
C GLN A 11 6.54 -23.97 -23.74
N ILE A 12 6.36 -22.88 -24.47
CA ILE A 12 7.17 -21.66 -24.32
C ILE A 12 7.06 -21.22 -22.85
N PRO A 13 8.16 -21.17 -22.07
CA PRO A 13 8.11 -20.59 -20.74
C PRO A 13 7.77 -19.12 -20.90
N LEU A 14 6.64 -18.67 -20.35
CA LEU A 14 6.28 -17.26 -20.24
C LEU A 14 7.37 -16.56 -19.42
N THR A 15 8.38 -16.05 -20.12
CA THR A 15 9.48 -15.31 -19.51
C THR A 15 8.95 -13.92 -19.18
N ILE A 16 8.50 -13.74 -17.94
CA ILE A 16 8.02 -12.45 -17.47
C ILE A 16 9.22 -11.49 -17.48
N THR A 17 9.20 -10.51 -18.39
CA THR A 17 10.28 -9.53 -18.46
C THR A 17 10.22 -8.57 -17.25
N PRO A 18 11.36 -8.04 -16.77
CA PRO A 18 11.37 -7.09 -15.65
C PRO A 18 10.52 -5.84 -15.92
N ALA A 19 10.29 -5.49 -17.19
CA ALA A 19 9.38 -4.43 -17.60
C ALA A 19 7.90 -4.78 -17.37
N GLN A 20 7.48 -6.03 -17.55
CA GLN A 20 6.13 -6.51 -17.22
C GLN A 20 5.90 -6.59 -15.70
N ILE A 21 6.87 -7.07 -14.94
CA ILE A 21 6.81 -7.09 -13.46
C ILE A 21 6.74 -5.67 -12.87
N LYS A 22 7.39 -4.69 -13.51
CA LYS A 22 7.32 -3.28 -13.11
C LYS A 22 5.98 -2.63 -13.47
N ARG A 23 5.29 -3.18 -14.48
CA ARG A 23 4.01 -2.70 -15.00
C ARG A 23 2.83 -3.13 -14.12
N GLU A 24 2.92 -4.25 -13.43
CA GLU A 24 1.91 -4.70 -12.46
C GLU A 24 2.18 -4.18 -11.03
N ARG A 25 2.43 -2.87 -10.86
CA ARG A 25 2.63 -2.30 -9.52
C ARG A 25 1.74 -1.10 -9.25
N LEU A 26 1.19 -1.07 -8.04
CA LEU A 26 0.33 0.02 -7.58
C LEU A 26 1.24 1.20 -7.24
N ARG A 27 0.99 2.33 -7.89
CA ARG A 27 1.81 3.54 -7.77
C ARG A 27 1.13 4.54 -6.87
N PHE A 28 1.90 5.14 -5.97
CA PHE A 28 1.47 6.29 -5.19
C PHE A 28 1.55 7.54 -6.07
N SER A 29 0.41 8.07 -6.51
CA SER A 29 0.34 9.15 -7.51
C SER A 29 0.19 10.54 -6.89
N GLU A 30 -0.81 10.74 -6.02
CA GLU A 30 -1.15 12.05 -5.45
C GLU A 30 -1.35 11.95 -3.93
N PHE A 31 -0.98 13.02 -3.24
CA PHE A 31 -1.11 13.15 -1.79
C PHE A 31 -1.58 14.55 -1.42
N ARG A 32 -2.68 14.64 -0.67
CA ARG A 32 -3.21 15.91 -0.17
C ARG A 32 -3.46 15.83 1.32
N PHE A 33 -2.83 16.73 2.07
CA PHE A 33 -3.08 16.88 3.50
C PHE A 33 -3.47 18.33 3.79
N THR A 34 -4.60 18.54 4.43
CA THR A 34 -5.12 19.88 4.74
C THR A 34 -5.45 19.98 6.21
N ARG A 35 -5.00 21.07 6.85
CA ARG A 35 -5.39 21.45 8.20
C ARG A 35 -6.32 22.67 8.12
N THR A 36 -7.41 22.65 8.87
CA THR A 36 -8.31 23.78 8.99
C THR A 36 -7.91 24.66 10.19
N PRO A 37 -8.27 25.96 10.19
CA PRO A 37 -8.08 26.82 11.37
C PRO A 37 -8.82 26.32 12.62
N SER A 38 -9.89 25.54 12.45
CA SER A 38 -10.66 24.93 13.54
C SER A 38 -9.97 23.73 14.19
N GLY A 39 -8.74 23.38 13.79
CA GLY A 39 -7.99 22.26 14.36
C GLY A 39 -8.36 20.90 13.79
N HIS A 40 -9.11 20.84 12.69
CA HIS A 40 -9.37 19.60 11.98
C HIS A 40 -8.30 19.36 10.91
N CYS A 41 -8.07 18.09 10.58
CA CYS A 41 -7.27 17.72 9.42
C CYS A 41 -8.00 16.69 8.55
N SER A 42 -7.67 16.69 7.27
CA SER A 42 -8.08 15.66 6.31
C SER A 42 -6.93 15.27 5.42
N CYS A 43 -6.88 14.00 5.05
CA CYS A 43 -5.90 13.41 4.18
C CYS A 43 -6.59 12.68 3.03
N GLU A 44 -6.06 12.85 1.83
CA GLU A 44 -6.43 12.09 0.63
C GLU A 44 -5.17 11.46 0.03
N VAL A 45 -5.25 10.17 -0.29
CA VAL A 45 -4.18 9.38 -0.90
C VAL A 45 -4.70 8.77 -2.18
N GLU A 46 -4.08 9.09 -3.31
CA GLU A 46 -4.41 8.48 -4.60
C GLU A 46 -3.39 7.40 -4.95
N LEU A 47 -3.90 6.26 -5.39
CA LEU A 47 -3.12 5.16 -5.94
C LEU A 47 -3.56 4.90 -7.39
N GLU A 48 -2.58 4.69 -8.27
CA GLU A 48 -2.77 4.44 -9.70
C GLU A 48 -2.24 3.06 -10.10
N TRP A 49 -3.01 2.35 -10.92
CA TRP A 49 -2.65 1.07 -11.53
C TRP A 49 -2.53 1.18 -13.06
N ILE A 50 -1.89 0.21 -13.71
CA ILE A 50 -1.49 0.29 -15.12
C ILE A 50 -2.63 0.48 -16.12
N ASP A 51 -3.84 0.03 -15.78
CA ASP A 51 -5.02 0.19 -16.63
C ASP A 51 -5.74 1.54 -16.45
N GLY A 52 -5.04 2.53 -15.87
CA GLY A 52 -5.62 3.83 -15.55
C GLY A 52 -6.59 3.80 -14.37
N VAL A 53 -6.72 2.67 -13.70
CA VAL A 53 -7.51 2.55 -12.46
C VAL A 53 -6.88 3.43 -11.40
N ARG A 54 -7.65 4.41 -10.95
CA ARG A 54 -7.29 5.31 -9.86
C ARG A 54 -8.25 5.11 -8.72
N VAL A 55 -7.71 4.97 -7.52
CA VAL A 55 -8.49 4.90 -6.30
C VAL A 55 -7.99 5.92 -5.30
N VAL A 56 -8.92 6.46 -4.51
CA VAL A 56 -8.63 7.47 -3.51
C VAL A 56 -9.09 6.97 -2.15
N GLY A 57 -8.16 6.93 -1.20
CA GLY A 57 -8.46 6.75 0.22
C GLY A 57 -8.53 8.09 0.92
N LYS A 58 -9.48 8.24 1.83
CA LYS A 58 -9.69 9.48 2.60
C LYS A 58 -9.80 9.18 4.09
N ALA A 59 -9.29 10.09 4.91
CA ALA A 59 -9.49 10.08 6.36
C ALA A 59 -9.47 11.52 6.89
N SER A 60 -10.12 11.73 8.04
CA SER A 60 -10.16 13.04 8.71
C SER A 60 -10.24 12.88 10.22
N GLY A 61 -9.77 13.88 10.95
CA GLY A 61 -9.82 13.88 12.42
C GLY A 61 -9.32 15.18 13.03
N GLN A 62 -9.06 15.14 14.34
CA GLN A 62 -8.44 16.26 15.06
C GLN A 62 -6.95 16.31 14.73
N SER A 63 -6.46 17.51 14.40
CA SER A 63 -5.06 17.70 14.07
C SER A 63 -4.21 17.71 15.35
N SER A 64 -3.19 16.89 15.35
CA SER A 64 -2.15 16.82 16.39
C SER A 64 -0.92 16.14 15.81
N PRO A 65 0.28 16.31 16.38
CA PRO A 65 1.49 15.71 15.82
C PRO A 65 1.38 14.20 15.55
N MET A 66 0.77 13.44 16.45
CA MET A 66 0.55 12.00 16.26
C MET A 66 -0.74 11.69 15.47
N GLY A 67 -1.79 12.51 15.67
CA GLY A 67 -3.06 12.35 14.95
C GLY A 67 -2.90 12.53 13.46
N ASP A 68 -2.10 13.51 13.01
CA ASP A 68 -1.85 13.77 11.60
C ASP A 68 -1.22 12.57 10.89
N LEU A 69 -0.26 11.90 11.55
CA LEU A 69 0.33 10.66 11.04
C LEU A 69 -0.70 9.53 10.99
N ARG A 70 -1.53 9.40 12.03
CA ARG A 70 -2.59 8.39 12.08
C ARG A 70 -3.61 8.58 10.94
N ILE A 71 -4.04 9.82 10.69
CA ILE A 71 -4.96 10.16 9.61
C ILE A 71 -4.34 9.87 8.24
N ALA A 72 -3.06 10.15 8.04
CA ALA A 72 -2.37 9.80 6.81
C ALA A 72 -2.26 8.28 6.61
N ALA A 73 -1.93 7.53 7.67
CA ALA A 73 -1.92 6.08 7.62
C ALA A 73 -3.30 5.50 7.27
N ASP A 74 -4.35 5.98 7.94
CA ASP A 74 -5.72 5.55 7.68
C ASP A 74 -6.14 5.85 6.24
N ALA A 75 -5.86 7.03 5.70
CA ALA A 75 -6.14 7.36 4.31
C ALA A 75 -5.43 6.40 3.32
N GLY A 76 -4.16 6.06 3.59
CA GLY A 76 -3.42 5.07 2.80
C GLY A 76 -4.06 3.68 2.84
N LEU A 77 -4.49 3.22 4.02
CA LEU A 77 -5.19 1.94 4.15
C LEU A 77 -6.52 1.95 3.40
N ARG A 78 -7.31 3.03 3.50
CA ARG A 78 -8.58 3.14 2.74
C ARG A 78 -8.37 3.10 1.23
N ALA A 79 -7.26 3.65 0.73
CA ALA A 79 -6.93 3.59 -0.69
C ALA A 79 -6.66 2.13 -1.14
N LEU A 80 -5.95 1.36 -0.32
CA LEU A 80 -5.67 -0.05 -0.57
C LEU A 80 -6.93 -0.93 -0.50
N GLU A 81 -7.78 -0.69 0.49
CA GLU A 81 -9.08 -1.38 0.61
C GLU A 81 -9.95 -1.09 -0.61
N ALA A 82 -10.03 0.17 -1.04
CA ALA A 82 -10.75 0.58 -2.24
C ALA A 82 -10.19 -0.09 -3.50
N PHE A 83 -8.86 -0.14 -3.67
CA PHE A 83 -8.20 -0.86 -4.78
C PHE A 83 -8.60 -2.33 -4.85
N SER A 84 -8.66 -2.99 -3.68
CA SER A 84 -9.03 -4.40 -3.58
C SER A 84 -10.53 -4.67 -3.69
N GLY A 85 -11.38 -3.64 -3.81
CA GLY A 85 -12.83 -3.80 -3.72
C GLY A 85 -13.29 -4.36 -2.36
N ASN A 86 -12.60 -4.00 -1.27
CA ASN A 86 -12.77 -4.53 0.09
C ASN A 86 -12.54 -6.05 0.25
N ALA A 87 -11.84 -6.68 -0.70
CA ALA A 87 -11.35 -8.05 -0.53
C ALA A 87 -10.26 -8.12 0.54
N LEU A 88 -9.45 -7.07 0.65
CA LEU A 88 -8.51 -6.84 1.75
C LEU A 88 -9.12 -5.82 2.71
N GLN A 89 -8.97 -6.06 4.02
CA GLN A 89 -9.34 -5.11 5.06
C GLN A 89 -8.24 -5.03 6.10
N PHE A 90 -7.95 -3.81 6.53
CA PHE A 90 -6.85 -3.50 7.41
C PHE A 90 -7.32 -2.70 8.62
N GLU A 91 -6.61 -2.85 9.73
CA GLU A 91 -6.77 -2.01 10.90
C GLU A 91 -5.42 -1.40 11.27
N LEU A 92 -5.39 -0.07 11.42
CA LEU A 92 -4.22 0.62 11.91
C LEU A 92 -4.03 0.37 13.40
N VAL A 93 -2.98 -0.36 13.74
CA VAL A 93 -2.62 -0.62 15.14
C VAL A 93 -1.88 0.58 15.72
N GLY A 94 -0.94 1.15 14.98
CA GLY A 94 -0.25 2.35 15.44
C GLY A 94 0.77 2.90 14.45
N VAL A 95 1.12 4.16 14.67
CA VAL A 95 2.20 4.87 13.99
C VAL A 95 3.17 5.40 15.03
N LYS A 96 4.46 5.27 14.78
CA LYS A 96 5.52 5.81 15.63
C LYS A 96 6.49 6.61 14.76
N LEU A 97 6.69 7.88 15.09
CA LEU A 97 7.80 8.67 14.59
C LEU A 97 8.92 8.62 15.62
N LEU A 98 10.11 8.22 15.20
CA LEU A 98 11.29 8.19 16.05
C LEU A 98 12.51 8.67 15.28
N ARG A 99 13.48 9.20 16.00
CA ARG A 99 14.77 9.57 15.44
C ARG A 99 15.70 8.37 15.50
N ALA A 100 16.25 7.96 14.36
CA ALA A 100 17.26 6.93 14.25
C ALA A 100 18.48 7.54 13.54
N PHE A 101 19.63 7.53 14.22
CA PHE A 101 20.80 8.30 13.79
C PHE A 101 20.45 9.79 13.63
N ASP A 102 20.77 10.38 12.49
CA ASP A 102 20.48 11.76 12.13
C ASP A 102 19.13 11.95 11.42
N ALA A 103 18.39 10.88 11.16
CA ALA A 103 17.16 10.91 10.37
C ALA A 103 15.90 10.54 11.17
N ASN A 104 14.75 11.02 10.68
CA ASN A 104 13.46 10.62 11.19
C ASN A 104 12.99 9.35 10.49
N VAL A 105 12.55 8.36 11.24
CA VAL A 105 11.96 7.12 10.73
C VAL A 105 10.53 7.03 11.23
N VAL A 106 9.60 6.83 10.30
CA VAL A 106 8.23 6.47 10.63
C VAL A 106 8.06 4.97 10.54
N ILE A 107 7.43 4.38 11.55
CA ILE A 107 7.08 2.96 11.60
C ILE A 107 5.57 2.86 11.73
N VAL A 108 4.97 2.01 10.91
CA VAL A 108 3.53 1.72 10.92
C VAL A 108 3.32 0.24 11.20
N SER A 109 2.42 -0.06 12.14
CA SER A 109 1.93 -1.41 12.37
C SER A 109 0.47 -1.52 11.96
N VAL A 110 0.18 -2.53 11.15
CA VAL A 110 -1.14 -2.80 10.57
C VAL A 110 -1.56 -4.22 10.92
N MET A 111 -2.83 -4.42 11.22
CA MET A 111 -3.46 -5.72 11.37
C MET A 111 -4.24 -6.04 10.09
N VAL A 112 -4.15 -7.28 9.59
CA VAL A 112 -4.99 -7.77 8.49
C VAL A 112 -6.27 -8.32 9.10
N LYS A 113 -7.42 -7.69 8.79
CA LYS A 113 -8.75 -8.13 9.22
C LYS A 113 -9.39 -9.10 8.23
N ARG A 114 -9.06 -8.94 6.94
CA ARG A 114 -9.54 -9.77 5.84
C ARG A 114 -8.48 -9.82 4.75
N GLY A 115 -8.29 -11.00 4.17
CA GLY A 115 -7.28 -11.26 3.15
C GLY A 115 -6.34 -12.37 3.58
N ASP A 116 -5.58 -12.89 2.61
CA ASP A 116 -4.52 -13.87 2.88
C ASP A 116 -3.21 -13.15 3.24
N GLY A 117 -2.48 -13.68 4.22
CA GLY A 117 -1.22 -13.11 4.70
C GLY A 117 -1.05 -13.16 6.22
N PRO A 118 0.11 -12.69 6.72
CA PRO A 118 0.37 -12.68 8.15
C PRO A 118 -0.57 -11.70 8.87
N PRO A 119 -1.02 -12.02 10.10
CA PRO A 119 -2.02 -11.23 10.80
C PRO A 119 -1.54 -9.81 11.12
N ARG A 120 -0.23 -9.63 11.33
CA ARG A 120 0.37 -8.34 11.64
C ARG A 120 1.45 -7.99 10.63
N LEU A 121 1.38 -6.77 10.13
CA LEU A 121 2.31 -6.18 9.18
C LEU A 121 3.05 -5.02 9.86
N LEU A 122 4.28 -4.82 9.41
CA LEU A 122 5.14 -3.71 9.80
C LEU A 122 5.74 -3.11 8.53
N GLY A 123 5.70 -1.79 8.45
CA GLY A 123 6.38 -1.03 7.41
C GLY A 123 7.06 0.17 8.02
N CYS A 124 8.11 0.63 7.37
CA CYS A 124 8.83 1.82 7.78
C CYS A 124 9.25 2.65 6.58
N TYR A 125 9.58 3.92 6.84
CA TYR A 125 10.09 4.84 5.85
C TYR A 125 10.98 5.91 6.49
N LEU A 126 12.03 6.29 5.77
CA LEU A 126 12.94 7.37 6.14
C LEU A 126 12.29 8.72 5.78
N ALA A 127 11.77 9.40 6.79
CA ALA A 127 10.94 10.59 6.69
C ALA A 127 11.76 11.89 6.77
N GLU A 128 12.65 12.14 5.81
CA GLU A 128 13.57 13.29 5.85
C GLU A 128 12.87 14.65 5.71
N HIS A 129 11.87 14.74 4.82
CA HIS A 129 11.24 16.01 4.46
C HIS A 129 9.77 16.11 4.85
N ASP A 130 9.05 14.99 4.85
CA ASP A 130 7.62 14.96 5.16
C ASP A 130 7.25 13.64 5.84
N ALA A 131 7.11 13.69 7.16
CA ALA A 131 6.71 12.53 7.96
C ALA A 131 5.27 12.09 7.71
N ILE A 132 4.38 13.01 7.33
CA ILE A 132 2.97 12.70 7.08
C ILE A 132 2.86 11.91 5.78
N ARG A 133 3.45 12.43 4.69
CA ARG A 133 3.53 11.68 3.42
C ARG A 133 4.33 10.39 3.58
N GLY A 134 5.44 10.44 4.32
CA GLY A 134 6.26 9.26 4.62
C GLY A 134 5.50 8.16 5.35
N THR A 135 4.49 8.52 6.15
CA THR A 135 3.61 7.55 6.82
C THR A 135 2.82 6.72 5.81
N VAL A 136 2.32 7.36 4.75
CA VAL A 136 1.62 6.66 3.65
C VAL A 136 2.58 5.67 2.97
N VAL A 137 3.81 6.07 2.72
CA VAL A 137 4.83 5.18 2.13
C VAL A 137 5.13 4.00 3.06
N ALA A 138 5.22 4.24 4.37
CA ALA A 138 5.40 3.17 5.35
C ALA A 138 4.20 2.20 5.39
N VAL A 139 2.97 2.69 5.23
CA VAL A 139 1.77 1.84 5.03
C VAL A 139 1.94 0.95 3.79
N LEU A 140 2.27 1.54 2.64
CA LEU A 140 2.44 0.81 1.39
C LEU A 140 3.55 -0.25 1.50
N ASN A 141 4.66 0.08 2.17
CA ASN A 141 5.73 -0.87 2.47
C ASN A 141 5.24 -2.03 3.36
N ALA A 142 4.43 -1.74 4.38
CA ALA A 142 3.86 -2.77 5.27
C ALA A 142 2.97 -3.75 4.49
N THR A 143 2.16 -3.24 3.57
CA THR A 143 1.13 -4.01 2.86
C THR A 143 1.61 -4.63 1.55
N ASN A 144 2.82 -4.30 1.09
CA ASN A 144 3.30 -4.68 -0.25
C ASN A 144 3.26 -6.20 -0.50
N ARG A 145 3.54 -7.02 0.53
CA ARG A 145 3.50 -8.49 0.42
C ARG A 145 2.08 -9.03 0.26
N VAL A 146 1.14 -8.52 1.08
CA VAL A 146 -0.27 -8.92 1.02
C VAL A 146 -0.90 -8.46 -0.29
N LEU A 147 -0.59 -7.24 -0.70
CA LEU A 147 -1.07 -6.67 -1.95
C LEU A 147 -0.52 -7.39 -3.17
N GLY A 148 0.78 -7.71 -3.18
CA GLY A 148 1.41 -8.48 -4.25
C GLY A 148 0.77 -9.86 -4.43
N ASN A 149 0.50 -10.58 -3.34
CA ASN A 149 -0.19 -11.88 -3.38
C ASN A 149 -1.63 -11.74 -3.91
N PHE A 150 -2.36 -10.72 -3.46
CA PHE A 150 -3.72 -10.43 -3.93
C PHE A 150 -3.75 -10.16 -5.43
N ILE A 151 -2.83 -9.34 -5.95
CA ILE A 151 -2.73 -9.04 -7.38
C ILE A 151 -2.38 -10.31 -8.17
N ALA A 152 -1.44 -11.12 -7.71
CA ALA A 152 -1.00 -12.32 -8.42
C ALA A 152 -2.07 -13.43 -8.50
N THR A 153 -3.08 -13.39 -7.62
CA THR A 153 -4.16 -14.40 -7.55
C THR A 153 -5.46 -13.91 -8.21
N ARG A 154 -5.48 -12.68 -8.73
CA ARG A 154 -6.65 -12.04 -9.35
C ARG A 154 -6.64 -12.23 -10.87
#